data_AF-A0A917DXS4-F1
#
_entry.id   AF-A0A917DXS4-F1
#
_cell.length_a   1.000
_cell.length_b   1.000
_cell.length_c   1.000
_cell.angle_alpha   90.00
_cell.angle_beta   90.00
_cell.angle_gamma   90.00
#
_symmetry.space_group_name_H-M   'P 1'
#
loop_
_entity.id
_entity.type
_entity.pdbx_description
1 polymer ?
#
loop_
_entity_poly.entity_id
_entity_poly.type
_entity_poly.pdbx_seq_one_letter_code
_entity_poly.pdbx_strand_id
1 'polypeptide(L)'
;MPKDLNEILPEFEPKANLWSKIEQTLDFDDLLEAKIKDLPEFEPSIEWNRVLEEISVEKKLKTVKFPNFIRWGIAASVLLALGSVWLFNKKSDEGVISYSVEKQVEIKSDLQANVSTSESEAEEFINQQCEEVEVVCMKPEVKELRAELAELNLNQRDLETQIEQFGNDPALVQAQIKIENQKAQITKELINILRS
;
A
#
# COMPACT_ATOMS: atom_id res chain seq x y z
N MET A 1 -41.80 -26.29 -13.26
CA MET A 1 -41.73 -25.28 -14.33
C MET A 1 -40.50 -24.43 -14.04
N PRO A 2 -39.44 -24.50 -14.86
CA PRO A 2 -38.29 -23.61 -14.70
C PRO A 2 -38.70 -22.20 -15.09
N LYS A 3 -38.46 -21.22 -14.21
CA LYS A 3 -38.66 -19.80 -14.51
C LYS A 3 -37.55 -19.34 -15.45
N ASP A 4 -37.94 -18.59 -16.47
CA ASP A 4 -37.06 -18.01 -17.47
C ASP A 4 -36.07 -17.05 -16.79
N LEU A 5 -34.76 -17.26 -16.98
CA LEU A 5 -33.70 -16.50 -16.30
C LEU A 5 -33.72 -15.01 -16.67
N ASN A 6 -34.34 -14.66 -17.80
CA ASN A 6 -34.53 -13.28 -18.23
C ASN A 6 -35.51 -12.49 -17.33
N GLU A 7 -36.30 -13.17 -16.49
CA GLU A 7 -37.26 -12.52 -15.58
C GLU A 7 -36.63 -12.12 -14.23
N ILE A 8 -35.37 -12.50 -13.98
CA ILE A 8 -34.68 -12.36 -12.67
C ILE A 8 -33.49 -11.38 -12.75
N LEU A 9 -33.09 -10.96 -13.95
CA LEU A 9 -31.95 -10.05 -14.11
C LEU A 9 -32.42 -8.60 -13.94
N PRO A 10 -31.87 -7.84 -12.97
CA PRO A 10 -32.14 -6.41 -12.90
C PRO A 10 -31.59 -5.73 -14.15
N GLU A 11 -32.44 -4.97 -14.84
CA GLU A 11 -31.99 -4.11 -15.94
C GLU A 11 -31.08 -3.03 -15.36
N PHE A 12 -29.79 -3.09 -15.70
CA PHE A 12 -28.81 -2.12 -15.27
C PHE A 12 -28.53 -1.15 -16.42
N GLU A 13 -29.14 0.04 -16.35
CA GLU A 13 -28.86 1.11 -17.29
C GLU A 13 -27.63 1.89 -16.82
N PRO A 14 -26.57 1.99 -17.62
CA PRO A 14 -25.41 2.77 -17.25
C PRO A 14 -25.78 4.26 -17.13
N LYS A 15 -25.09 4.97 -16.23
CA LYS A 15 -25.27 6.42 -16.08
C LYS A 15 -25.04 7.10 -17.43
N ALA A 16 -25.92 8.04 -17.80
CA ALA A 16 -25.93 8.67 -19.12
C ALA A 16 -24.59 9.31 -19.56
N ASN A 17 -23.73 9.68 -18.62
CA ASN A 17 -22.43 10.30 -18.87
C ASN A 17 -21.24 9.33 -18.80
N LEU A 18 -21.48 8.03 -18.57
CA LEU A 18 -20.42 7.05 -18.40
C LEU A 18 -19.59 6.88 -19.68
N TRP A 19 -20.26 6.84 -20.84
CA TRP A 19 -19.60 6.75 -22.14
C TRP A 19 -18.75 7.97 -22.45
N SER A 20 -19.29 9.18 -22.23
CA SER A 20 -18.55 10.42 -22.43
C SER A 20 -17.31 10.52 -21.53
N LYS A 21 -17.38 9.94 -20.32
CA LYS A 21 -16.24 9.92 -19.39
C LYS A 21 -15.15 8.94 -19.83
N ILE A 22 -15.54 7.79 -20.40
CA ILE A 22 -14.60 6.80 -20.95
C ILE A 22 -13.88 7.41 -22.16
N GLU A 23 -14.62 8.06 -23.06
CA GLU A 23 -14.06 8.72 -24.26
C GLU A 23 -13.06 9.82 -23.87
N GLN A 24 -13.41 10.68 -22.92
CA GLN A 24 -12.49 11.70 -22.40
C GLN A 24 -11.22 11.10 -21.75
N THR A 25 -11.31 9.91 -21.16
CA THR A 25 -10.15 9.23 -20.56
C THR A 25 -9.24 8.65 -21.64
N LEU A 26 -9.81 8.11 -22.73
CA LEU A 26 -9.03 7.58 -23.85
C LEU A 26 -8.31 8.70 -24.61
N ASP A 27 -8.96 9.85 -24.80
CA ASP A 27 -8.34 11.03 -25.42
C ASP A 27 -7.17 11.60 -24.60
N PHE A 28 -7.12 11.32 -23.28
CA PHE A 28 -6.03 11.80 -22.42
C PHE A 28 -4.69 11.16 -22.76
N ASP A 29 -4.66 9.88 -23.14
CA ASP A 29 -3.41 9.16 -23.44
C ASP A 29 -2.76 9.71 -24.71
N ASP A 30 -3.57 9.99 -25.74
CA ASP A 30 -3.13 10.64 -26.98
C ASP A 30 -2.62 12.07 -26.73
N LEU A 31 -3.32 12.82 -25.87
CA LEU A 31 -2.90 14.17 -25.45
C LEU A 31 -1.62 14.16 -24.63
N LEU A 32 -1.43 13.13 -23.78
CA LEU A 32 -0.25 12.95 -22.96
C LEU A 32 0.97 12.66 -23.82
N GLU A 33 0.85 11.77 -24.81
CA GLU A 33 1.95 11.47 -25.74
C GLU A 33 2.36 12.70 -26.56
N ALA A 34 1.39 13.49 -27.00
CA ALA A 34 1.65 14.76 -27.66
C ALA A 34 2.38 15.74 -26.74
N LYS A 35 2.02 15.79 -25.45
CA LYS A 35 2.65 16.68 -24.46
C LYS A 35 4.03 16.23 -24.01
N ILE A 36 4.31 14.93 -23.95
CA ILE A 36 5.65 14.39 -23.65
C ILE A 36 6.68 14.88 -24.66
N LYS A 37 6.29 15.02 -25.94
CA LYS A 37 7.16 15.55 -27.01
C LYS A 37 7.45 17.04 -26.85
N ASP A 38 6.61 17.78 -26.13
CA ASP A 38 6.79 19.21 -25.84
C ASP A 38 7.66 19.46 -24.59
N LEU A 39 8.04 18.41 -23.84
CA LEU A 39 8.81 18.60 -22.61
C LEU A 39 10.26 19.00 -22.94
N PRO A 40 10.80 20.06 -22.30
CA PRO A 40 12.19 20.41 -22.44
C PRO A 40 13.07 19.32 -21.81
N GLU A 41 14.15 18.95 -22.49
CA GLU A 41 15.19 18.12 -21.90
C GLU A 41 15.88 18.92 -20.80
N PHE A 42 15.71 18.50 -19.54
CA PHE A 42 16.35 19.12 -18.39
C PHE A 42 17.46 18.21 -17.89
N GLU A 43 18.71 18.59 -18.13
CA GLU A 43 19.85 17.93 -17.50
C GLU A 43 19.96 18.35 -16.02
N PRO A 44 20.26 17.42 -15.11
CA PRO A 44 20.47 17.76 -13.71
C PRO A 44 21.58 18.81 -13.58
N SER A 45 21.29 19.90 -12.88
CA SER A 45 22.25 20.99 -12.66
C SER A 45 23.52 20.49 -11.96
N ILE A 46 24.64 21.21 -12.16
CA ILE A 46 25.96 20.92 -11.56
C ILE A 46 25.89 20.75 -10.02
N GLU A 47 24.86 21.29 -9.36
CA GLU A 47 24.60 21.12 -7.93
C GLU A 47 24.34 19.66 -7.52
N TRP A 48 23.83 18.80 -8.43
CA TRP A 48 23.60 17.38 -8.14
C TRP A 48 24.90 16.61 -7.88
N ASN A 49 25.99 17.00 -8.55
CA ASN A 49 27.29 16.37 -8.35
C ASN A 49 27.83 16.60 -6.93
N ARG A 50 27.47 17.72 -6.30
CA ARG A 50 27.88 18.02 -4.91
C ARG A 50 27.21 17.09 -3.90
N VAL A 51 25.95 16.71 -4.15
CA VAL A 51 25.22 15.77 -3.29
C VAL A 51 25.80 14.35 -3.44
N LEU A 52 26.16 13.97 -4.67
CA LEU A 52 26.84 12.69 -4.94
C LEU A 52 28.20 12.60 -4.22
N GLU A 53 28.98 13.68 -4.20
CA GLU A 53 30.23 13.74 -3.43
C GLU A 53 29.97 13.65 -1.92
N GLU A 54 28.96 14.33 -1.39
CA GLU A 54 28.66 14.33 0.05
C GLU A 54 28.19 12.98 0.58
N ILE A 55 27.52 12.18 -0.25
CA ILE A 55 27.11 10.80 0.08
C ILE A 55 28.32 9.85 0.06
N SER A 56 29.34 10.11 -0.77
CA SER A 56 30.51 9.24 -0.92
C SER A 56 31.54 9.34 0.22
N VAL A 57 31.44 10.37 1.08
CA VAL A 57 32.36 10.55 2.21
C VAL A 57 31.88 9.72 3.40
N GLU A 58 32.40 8.49 3.52
CA GLU A 58 32.30 7.71 4.75
C GLU A 58 32.87 8.52 5.93
N LYS A 59 31.98 9.12 6.73
CA LYS A 59 32.36 9.85 7.94
C LYS A 59 32.92 8.86 8.96
N LYS A 60 34.26 8.78 9.04
CA LYS A 60 34.97 8.02 10.06
C LYS A 60 34.51 8.49 11.45
N LEU A 61 33.79 7.63 12.15
CA LEU A 61 33.31 7.87 13.51
C LEU A 61 34.53 8.08 14.42
N LYS A 62 34.72 9.32 14.89
CA LYS A 62 35.75 9.63 15.89
C LYS A 62 35.33 9.02 17.22
N THR A 63 36.08 8.03 17.68
CA THR A 63 35.88 7.42 19.00
C THR A 63 36.38 8.38 20.09
N VAL A 64 35.44 9.10 20.71
CA VAL A 64 35.75 9.97 21.85
C VAL A 64 35.87 9.11 23.11
N LYS A 65 37.07 9.04 23.70
CA LYS A 65 37.31 8.36 24.98
C LYS A 65 36.94 9.31 26.12
N PHE A 66 35.82 9.05 26.77
CA PHE A 66 35.40 9.81 27.95
C PHE A 66 36.19 9.40 29.21
N PRO A 67 36.58 10.37 30.06
CA PRO A 67 37.34 10.11 31.29
C PRO A 67 36.48 9.43 32.38
N ASN A 68 37.12 8.55 33.17
CA ASN A 68 36.46 7.68 34.16
C ASN A 68 35.67 8.42 35.27
N PHE A 69 35.87 9.73 35.48
CA PHE A 69 35.11 10.48 36.48
C PHE A 69 33.63 10.68 36.10
N ILE A 70 33.28 10.55 34.81
CA ILE A 70 31.88 10.61 34.34
C ILE A 70 31.07 9.39 34.80
N ARG A 71 31.74 8.26 35.09
CA ARG A 71 31.07 7.04 35.58
C ARG A 71 30.47 7.18 36.98
N TRP A 72 30.98 8.09 37.81
CA TRP A 72 30.45 8.33 39.16
C TRP A 72 29.30 9.35 39.19
N GLY A 73 29.13 10.16 38.13
CA GLY A 73 27.99 11.08 38.01
C GLY A 73 26.65 10.38 37.76
N ILE A 74 26.67 9.21 37.10
CA ILE A 74 25.46 8.48 36.69
C ILE A 74 24.71 7.89 37.90
N ALA A 75 25.42 7.41 38.93
CA ALA A 75 24.77 6.81 40.11
C ALA A 75 23.99 7.84 40.94
N ALA A 76 24.53 9.06 41.08
CA ALA A 76 23.87 10.13 41.81
C ALA A 76 22.62 10.68 41.09
N SER A 77 22.64 10.73 39.76
CA SER A 77 21.47 11.17 38.98
C SER A 77 20.32 10.16 39.04
N VAL A 78 20.60 8.86 39.12
CA VAL A 78 19.55 7.83 39.25
C VAL A 78 18.84 7.94 40.61
N LEU A 79 19.58 8.19 41.70
CA LEU A 79 18.98 8.37 43.03
C LEU A 79 18.15 9.67 43.12
N LEU A 80 18.60 10.76 42.50
CA LEU A 80 17.81 11.99 42.41
C LEU A 80 16.55 11.82 41.56
N ALA A 81 16.64 11.11 40.43
CA ALA A 81 15.47 10.83 39.59
C ALA A 81 14.43 10.00 40.36
N LEU A 82 14.83 8.90 41.00
CA LEU A 82 13.92 8.05 41.77
C LEU A 82 13.33 8.78 42.99
N GLY A 83 14.12 9.59 43.68
CA GLY A 83 13.63 10.41 44.80
C GLY A 83 12.66 11.51 44.36
N SER A 84 12.91 12.14 43.21
CA SER A 84 12.03 13.17 42.66
C SER A 84 10.68 12.60 42.22
N VAL A 85 10.66 11.43 41.56
CA VAL A 85 9.42 10.75 41.16
C VAL A 85 8.53 10.45 42.37
N TRP A 86 9.10 10.03 43.51
CA TRP A 86 8.31 9.76 44.71
C TRP A 86 7.68 11.03 45.33
N LEU A 87 8.36 12.18 45.24
CA LEU A 87 7.85 13.46 45.74
C LEU A 87 6.79 14.09 44.82
N PHE A 88 6.95 13.94 43.50
CA PHE A 88 6.00 14.52 42.54
C PHE A 88 4.72 13.68 42.37
N ASN A 89 4.69 12.42 42.79
CA ASN A 89 3.53 11.54 42.64
C ASN A 89 2.43 11.74 43.71
N LYS A 90 2.48 12.84 44.49
CA LYS A 90 1.51 13.13 45.58
C LYS A 90 0.52 14.26 45.28
N LYS A 91 0.53 14.83 44.07
CA LYS A 91 -0.49 15.77 43.61
C LYS A 91 -0.55 15.75 42.09
N SER A 92 -1.50 15.00 41.54
CA SER A 92 -2.07 15.30 40.24
C SER A 92 -3.58 15.25 40.41
N ASP A 93 -4.13 16.42 40.74
CA ASP A 93 -5.55 16.68 40.57
C ASP A 93 -5.86 16.48 39.08
N GLU A 94 -6.89 15.71 38.77
CA GLU A 94 -7.28 15.34 37.41
C GLU A 94 -7.72 16.58 36.61
N GLY A 95 -6.75 17.26 35.99
CA GLY A 95 -7.02 18.20 34.92
C GLY A 95 -7.50 17.44 33.69
N VAL A 96 -8.81 17.42 33.44
CA VAL A 96 -9.38 16.90 32.19
C VAL A 96 -8.93 17.81 31.05
N ILE A 97 -7.85 17.44 30.37
CA ILE A 97 -7.43 18.08 29.13
C ILE A 97 -8.38 17.58 28.04
N SER A 98 -9.38 18.40 27.71
CA SER A 98 -10.18 18.21 26.51
C SER A 98 -9.37 18.70 25.32
N TYR A 99 -8.89 17.74 24.52
CA TYR A 99 -8.38 18.01 23.19
C TYR A 99 -9.39 17.46 22.18
N SER A 100 -9.74 18.28 21.19
CA SER A 100 -10.47 17.82 20.02
C SER A 100 -9.46 17.22 19.05
N VAL A 101 -9.36 15.90 18.99
CA VAL A 101 -8.77 15.22 17.84
C VAL A 101 -9.87 15.06 16.81
N GLU A 102 -9.67 15.68 15.65
CA GLU A 102 -10.41 15.35 14.44
C GLU A 102 -9.98 13.94 14.04
N LYS A 103 -10.70 12.94 14.56
CA LYS A 103 -10.56 11.58 14.09
C LYS A 103 -11.18 11.56 12.70
N GLN A 104 -10.36 11.78 11.67
CA GLN A 104 -10.73 11.31 10.33
C GLN A 104 -11.08 9.85 10.50
N VAL A 105 -12.32 9.53 10.18
CA VAL A 105 -12.85 8.17 10.25
C VAL A 105 -11.94 7.33 9.36
N GLU A 106 -11.08 6.53 9.97
CA GLU A 106 -10.41 5.43 9.29
C GLU A 106 -11.49 4.44 8.86
N ILE A 107 -12.09 4.70 7.70
CA ILE A 107 -12.81 3.73 6.90
C ILE A 107 -11.76 2.80 6.25
N LYS A 108 -10.85 2.22 7.05
CA LYS A 108 -9.86 1.26 6.54
C LYS A 108 -10.10 -0.14 7.11
N SER A 109 -10.55 -0.26 8.36
CA SER A 109 -10.63 -1.57 9.04
C SER A 109 -11.68 -2.54 8.44
N ASP A 110 -12.92 -2.10 8.18
CA ASP A 110 -13.99 -3.03 7.77
C ASP A 110 -14.04 -3.31 6.26
N LEU A 111 -13.53 -2.40 5.44
CA LEU A 111 -13.45 -2.61 3.97
C LEU A 111 -12.24 -3.49 3.62
N GLN A 112 -11.10 -3.28 4.25
CA GLN A 112 -9.88 -4.03 3.95
C GLN A 112 -9.97 -5.49 4.42
N ALA A 113 -10.66 -5.76 5.54
CA ALA A 113 -10.91 -7.12 6.01
C ALA A 113 -11.91 -7.92 5.13
N ASN A 114 -12.94 -7.27 4.60
CA ASN A 114 -13.89 -7.93 3.70
C ASN A 114 -13.29 -8.19 2.30
N VAL A 115 -12.49 -7.24 1.79
CA VAL A 115 -11.82 -7.40 0.48
C VAL A 115 -10.80 -8.53 0.52
N SER A 116 -9.94 -8.58 1.55
CA SER A 116 -8.96 -9.66 1.68
C SER A 116 -9.59 -11.04 1.83
N THR A 117 -10.74 -11.15 2.49
CA THR A 117 -11.50 -12.41 2.58
C THR A 117 -12.04 -12.83 1.21
N SER A 118 -12.65 -11.91 0.45
CA SER A 118 -13.20 -12.22 -0.87
C SER A 118 -12.13 -12.59 -1.91
N GLU A 119 -10.93 -12.03 -1.77
CA GLU A 119 -9.82 -12.33 -2.65
C GLU A 119 -9.22 -13.71 -2.37
N SER A 120 -9.09 -14.07 -1.09
CA SER A 120 -8.70 -15.42 -0.67
C SER A 120 -9.66 -16.49 -1.20
N GLU A 121 -10.97 -16.23 -1.14
CA GLU A 121 -11.98 -17.16 -1.68
C GLU A 121 -11.87 -17.35 -3.20
N ALA A 122 -11.54 -16.29 -3.94
CA ALA A 122 -11.37 -16.36 -5.39
C ALA A 122 -10.11 -17.15 -5.79
N GLU A 123 -9.01 -16.97 -5.05
CA GLU A 123 -7.78 -17.74 -5.26
C GLU A 123 -7.96 -19.22 -4.92
N GLU A 124 -8.68 -19.53 -3.83
CA GLU A 124 -9.03 -20.91 -3.48
C GLU A 124 -9.87 -21.57 -4.58
N PHE A 125 -10.85 -20.86 -5.13
CA PHE A 125 -11.64 -21.35 -6.27
C PHE A 125 -10.76 -21.65 -7.50
N ILE A 126 -9.85 -20.73 -7.85
CA ILE A 126 -8.91 -20.90 -8.98
C ILE A 126 -8.00 -22.12 -8.75
N ASN A 127 -7.54 -22.33 -7.52
CA ASN A 127 -6.73 -23.50 -7.15
C ASN A 127 -7.52 -24.80 -7.28
N GLN A 128 -8.73 -24.84 -6.74
CA GLN A 128 -9.60 -26.01 -6.81
C GLN A 128 -9.93 -26.40 -8.25
N GLN A 129 -10.25 -25.42 -9.11
CA GLN A 129 -10.53 -25.72 -10.52
C GLN A 129 -9.30 -26.20 -11.30
N CYS A 130 -8.10 -25.75 -10.92
CA CYS A 130 -6.89 -26.29 -11.51
C CYS A 130 -6.55 -27.71 -11.06
N GLU A 131 -6.99 -28.13 -9.86
CA GLU A 131 -6.88 -29.52 -9.41
C GLU A 131 -7.90 -30.43 -10.10
N GLU A 132 -9.10 -29.92 -10.39
CA GLU A 132 -10.17 -30.67 -11.05
C GLU A 132 -9.93 -30.82 -12.57
N VAL A 133 -9.40 -29.78 -13.22
CA VAL A 133 -9.19 -29.74 -14.68
C VAL A 133 -7.75 -29.35 -15.04
N GLU A 134 -6.82 -30.27 -14.81
CA GLU A 134 -5.37 -30.08 -15.00
C GLU A 134 -5.00 -29.59 -16.43
N VAL A 135 -5.74 -30.03 -17.45
CA VAL A 135 -5.48 -29.69 -18.87
C VAL A 135 -5.71 -28.20 -19.16
N VAL A 136 -6.67 -27.56 -18.50
CA VAL A 136 -6.96 -26.12 -18.71
C VAL A 136 -5.90 -25.27 -18.02
N CYS A 137 -5.39 -25.69 -16.86
CA CYS A 137 -4.35 -24.96 -16.14
C CYS A 137 -2.93 -25.15 -16.69
N MET A 138 -2.73 -26.16 -17.54
CA MET A 138 -1.52 -26.30 -18.35
C MET A 138 -1.46 -25.33 -19.54
N LYS A 139 -2.55 -24.62 -19.87
CA LYS A 139 -2.53 -23.60 -20.93
C LYS A 139 -1.53 -22.49 -20.55
N PRO A 140 -0.71 -22.02 -21.52
CA PRO A 140 0.34 -21.03 -21.23
C PRO A 140 -0.23 -19.72 -20.67
N GLU A 141 -1.38 -19.28 -21.16
CA GLU A 141 -2.10 -18.08 -20.71
C GLU A 141 -2.53 -18.17 -19.23
N VAL A 142 -3.10 -19.30 -18.81
CA VAL A 142 -3.51 -19.50 -17.41
C VAL A 142 -2.30 -19.55 -16.49
N LYS A 143 -1.19 -20.15 -16.94
CA LYS A 143 0.05 -20.21 -16.17
C LYS A 143 0.68 -18.83 -15.99
N GLU A 144 0.67 -18.00 -17.03
CA GLU A 144 1.18 -16.63 -17.00
C GLU A 144 0.35 -15.76 -16.04
N LEU A 145 -0.98 -15.76 -16.20
CA LEU A 145 -1.89 -15.00 -15.34
C LEU A 145 -1.77 -15.43 -13.86
N ARG A 146 -1.61 -16.73 -13.58
CA ARG A 146 -1.36 -17.22 -12.22
C ARG A 146 -0.01 -16.76 -11.66
N ALA A 147 1.02 -16.68 -12.49
CA ALA A 147 2.32 -16.18 -12.08
C ALA A 147 2.26 -14.67 -11.78
N GLU A 148 1.58 -13.90 -12.63
CA GLU A 148 1.37 -12.46 -12.44
C GLU A 148 0.53 -12.17 -11.18
N LEU A 149 -0.53 -12.96 -10.92
CA LEU A 149 -1.31 -12.85 -9.69
C LEU A 149 -0.44 -13.13 -8.45
N ALA A 150 0.46 -14.12 -8.51
CA ALA A 150 1.37 -14.42 -7.41
C ALA A 150 2.39 -13.29 -7.19
N GLU A 151 2.88 -12.66 -8.26
CA GLU A 151 3.77 -11.49 -8.18
C GLU A 151 3.07 -10.28 -7.55
N LEU A 152 1.85 -9.97 -7.98
CA LEU A 152 1.08 -8.87 -7.39
C LEU A 152 0.78 -9.08 -5.90
N ASN A 153 0.49 -10.32 -5.49
CA ASN A 153 0.35 -10.68 -4.08
C ASN A 153 1.63 -10.45 -3.27
N LEU A 154 2.80 -10.72 -3.85
CA LEU A 154 4.09 -10.43 -3.19
C LEU A 154 4.32 -8.93 -3.07
N ASN A 155 4.07 -8.19 -4.15
CA ASN A 155 4.20 -6.73 -4.17
C ASN A 155 3.27 -6.06 -3.16
N GLN A 156 2.05 -6.58 -2.99
CA GLN A 156 1.11 -6.10 -1.98
C GLN A 156 1.66 -6.26 -0.55
N ARG A 157 2.18 -7.44 -0.20
CA ARG A 157 2.74 -7.69 1.13
C ARG A 157 3.97 -6.83 1.42
N ASP A 158 4.82 -6.60 0.41
CA ASP A 158 5.96 -5.71 0.54
C ASP A 158 5.50 -4.26 0.77
N LEU A 159 4.48 -3.82 0.03
CA LEU A 159 3.92 -2.49 0.16
C LEU A 159 3.22 -2.27 1.51
N GLU A 160 2.50 -3.27 2.03
CA GLU A 160 1.94 -3.24 3.39
C GLU A 160 3.04 -3.09 4.45
N THR A 161 4.16 -3.82 4.27
CA THR A 161 5.34 -3.68 5.15
C THR A 161 5.93 -2.27 5.10
N GLN A 162 5.98 -1.66 3.90
CA GLN A 162 6.43 -0.27 3.75
C GLN A 162 5.46 0.72 4.40
N ILE A 163 4.14 0.52 4.28
CA ILE A 163 3.13 1.37 4.94
C ILE A 163 3.27 1.30 6.47
N GLU A 164 3.54 0.12 7.04
CA GLU A 164 3.79 -0.03 8.48
C GLU A 164 5.03 0.75 8.96
N GLN A 165 6.06 0.85 8.11
CA GLN A 165 7.32 1.52 8.46
C GLN A 165 7.29 3.03 8.24
N PHE A 166 6.68 3.49 7.16
CA PHE A 166 6.70 4.90 6.72
C PHE A 166 5.38 5.64 6.95
N GLY A 167 4.31 4.93 7.37
CA GLY A 167 2.98 5.49 7.56
C GLY A 167 2.18 5.62 6.26
N ASN A 168 1.07 6.38 6.31
CA ASN A 168 0.19 6.60 5.16
C ASN A 168 0.78 7.62 4.15
N ASP A 169 1.90 7.29 3.50
CA ASP A 169 2.40 8.05 2.35
C ASP A 169 1.37 7.98 1.20
N PRO A 170 0.89 9.12 0.65
CA PRO A 170 -0.03 9.12 -0.48
C PRO A 170 0.46 8.34 -1.70
N ALA A 171 1.78 8.26 -1.94
CA ALA A 171 2.33 7.46 -3.03
C ALA A 171 2.14 5.95 -2.79
N LEU A 172 2.36 5.49 -1.56
CA LEU A 172 2.14 4.08 -1.18
C LEU A 172 0.65 3.70 -1.27
N VAL A 173 -0.25 4.58 -0.84
CA VAL A 173 -1.70 4.34 -0.95
C VAL A 173 -2.14 4.25 -2.42
N GLN A 174 -1.61 5.09 -3.31
CA GLN A 174 -1.92 5.00 -4.75
C GLN A 174 -1.39 3.70 -5.36
N ALA A 175 -0.19 3.29 -4.99
CA ALA A 175 0.39 2.03 -5.45
C ALA A 175 -0.42 0.81 -4.93
N GLN A 176 -0.93 0.85 -3.69
CA GLN A 176 -1.84 -0.17 -3.17
C GLN A 176 -3.11 -0.29 -4.03
N ILE A 177 -3.77 0.83 -4.33
CA ILE A 177 -4.98 0.84 -5.17
C ILE A 177 -4.70 0.26 -6.56
N LYS A 178 -3.54 0.58 -7.14
CA LYS A 178 -3.15 0.05 -8.45
C LYS A 178 -3.02 -1.48 -8.42
N ILE A 179 -2.35 -2.02 -7.40
CA ILE A 179 -2.17 -3.46 -7.23
C ILE A 179 -3.53 -4.15 -7.10
N GLU A 180 -4.41 -3.64 -6.24
CA GLU A 180 -5.77 -4.18 -6.04
C GLU A 180 -6.58 -4.23 -7.34
N ASN A 181 -6.52 -3.17 -8.15
CA ASN A 181 -7.20 -3.15 -9.45
C ASN A 181 -6.64 -4.21 -10.43
N GLN A 182 -5.31 -4.38 -10.46
CA GLN A 182 -4.67 -5.38 -11.31
C GLN A 182 -5.02 -6.81 -10.88
N LYS A 183 -5.01 -7.08 -9.56
CA LYS A 183 -5.41 -8.39 -9.02
C LYS A 183 -6.86 -8.72 -9.36
N ALA A 184 -7.77 -7.76 -9.23
CA ALA A 184 -9.17 -7.92 -9.61
C ALA A 184 -9.34 -8.24 -11.10
N GLN A 185 -8.57 -7.58 -11.98
CA GLN A 185 -8.60 -7.83 -13.42
C GLN A 185 -8.11 -9.25 -13.75
N ILE A 186 -6.93 -9.64 -13.26
CA ILE A 186 -6.35 -10.96 -13.54
C ILE A 186 -7.21 -12.09 -12.98
N THR A 187 -7.73 -11.93 -11.76
CA THR A 187 -8.65 -12.89 -11.14
C THR A 187 -9.91 -13.09 -12.00
N LYS A 188 -10.47 -11.99 -12.53
CA LYS A 188 -11.62 -12.07 -13.44
C LYS A 188 -11.28 -12.81 -14.74
N GLU A 189 -10.12 -12.55 -15.33
CA GLU A 189 -9.67 -13.22 -16.55
C GLU A 189 -9.47 -14.73 -16.31
N LEU A 190 -8.82 -15.09 -15.20
CA LEU A 190 -8.66 -16.49 -14.78
C LEU A 190 -10.00 -17.19 -14.61
N ILE A 191 -10.96 -16.59 -13.89
CA ILE A 191 -12.30 -17.17 -13.70
C ILE A 191 -13.03 -17.33 -15.04
N ASN A 192 -12.86 -16.39 -15.97
CA ASN A 192 -13.48 -16.47 -17.29
C ASN A 192 -12.94 -17.66 -18.11
N ILE A 193 -11.62 -17.85 -18.11
CA ILE A 193 -10.96 -18.96 -18.83
C ILE A 193 -11.27 -20.32 -18.19
N LEU A 194 -11.39 -20.37 -16.86
CA LEU A 194 -11.69 -21.62 -16.14
C LEU A 194 -13.16 -22.04 -16.26
N ARG A 195 -14.06 -21.10 -16.55
CA ARG A 195 -15.49 -21.39 -16.76
C ARG A 195 -15.85 -21.74 -18.20
N SER A 196 -15.02 -21.35 -19.18
CA SER A 196 -15.22 -21.60 -20.62
C SER A 196 -14.82 -23.01 -21.03
#